data_AF-A0A8B3S1M8-F1
#
_entry.id   AF-A0A8B3S1M8-F1
#
_cell.length_a   1.000
_cell.length_b   1.000
_cell.length_c   1.000
_cell.angle_alpha   90.00
_cell.angle_beta   90.00
_cell.angle_gamma   90.00
#
_symmetry.space_group_name_H-M   'P 1'
#
loop_
_entity.id
_entity.type
_entity.pdbx_description
1 polymer ?
#
loop_
_entity_poly.entity_id
_entity_poly.type
_entity_poly.pdbx_seq_one_letter_code
_entity_poly.pdbx_strand_id
1 'polypeptide(L)'
;MMAQIYKQKRFVEITILDDGISIPSCFEKHGNMISSDSDAIISAINGKISTKTEDEPRGFGLLSSVKLYINGIGARLLLVSRNGVLYKNRDDENVYNTGEANQLIGTLISIRAPYPVPQVNIYDHIDG
;
A
#
# COMPACT_ATOMS: atom_id res chain seq x y z
N MET A 1 10.59 -0.04 10.85
CA MET A 1 10.28 1.21 10.11
C MET A 1 11.56 2.03 9.97
N MET A 2 11.81 2.60 8.80
CA MET A 2 12.92 3.52 8.53
C MET A 2 12.38 4.76 7.83
N ALA A 3 12.95 5.93 8.12
CA ALA A 3 12.60 7.17 7.45
C ALA A 3 13.87 7.98 7.15
N GLN A 4 13.95 8.57 5.96
CA GLN A 4 15.11 9.35 5.54
C GLN A 4 14.70 10.55 4.70
N ILE A 5 15.25 11.72 5.03
CA ILE A 5 15.10 12.94 4.24
C ILE A 5 16.28 13.06 3.28
N TYR A 6 16.00 13.17 1.99
CA TYR A 6 16.98 13.42 0.94
C TYR A 6 16.89 14.87 0.49
N LYS A 7 17.45 15.79 1.29
CA LYS A 7 17.31 17.25 1.09
C LYS A 7 17.66 17.71 -0.33
N GLN A 8 18.80 17.25 -0.85
CA GLN A 8 19.26 17.61 -2.20
C GLN A 8 18.38 17.03 -3.32
N LYS A 9 17.74 15.88 -3.08
CA LYS A 9 16.81 15.24 -4.03
C LYS A 9 15.35 15.68 -3.84
N ARG A 10 15.08 16.53 -2.85
CA ARG A 10 13.75 17.11 -2.56
C ARG A 10 12.65 16.07 -2.30
N PHE A 11 12.98 15.01 -1.57
CA PHE A 11 11.97 14.06 -1.09
C PHE A 11 12.32 13.49 0.30
N VAL A 12 11.30 12.97 0.97
CA VAL A 12 11.41 12.11 2.15
C VAL A 12 10.89 10.73 1.79
N GLU A 13 11.54 9.70 2.29
CA GLU A 13 11.11 8.32 2.10
C GLU A 13 10.87 7.67 3.47
N ILE A 14 9.71 7.03 3.62
CA ILE A 14 9.32 6.28 4.81
C ILE A 14 9.03 4.86 4.37
N THR A 15 9.68 3.89 5.01
CA THR A 15 9.49 2.47 4.71
C THR A 15 9.09 1.71 5.97
N ILE A 16 8.00 0.97 5.84
CA ILE A 16 7.48 0.02 6.81
C ILE A 16 7.70 -1.36 6.20
N LEU A 17 8.33 -2.24 6.97
CA LEU A 17 8.51 -3.64 6.63
C LEU A 17 8.11 -4.43 7.87
N ASP A 18 7.24 -5.41 7.68
CA ASP A 18 6.85 -6.40 8.66
C ASP A 18 6.99 -7.81 8.10
N ASP A 19 7.11 -8.79 8.99
CA ASP A 19 7.17 -10.22 8.73
C ASP A 19 5.82 -10.92 9.04
N GLY A 20 4.71 -10.17 8.99
CA GLY A 20 3.37 -10.66 9.29
C GLY A 20 2.79 -11.55 8.19
N ILE A 21 1.49 -11.85 8.29
CA ILE A 21 0.80 -12.83 7.43
C ILE A 21 0.71 -12.45 5.94
N SER A 22 1.23 -11.30 5.50
CA SER A 22 1.08 -10.75 4.15
C SER A 22 -0.38 -10.43 3.75
N ILE A 23 -0.53 -9.59 2.73
CA ILE A 23 -1.85 -9.24 2.17
C ILE A 23 -2.48 -10.46 1.48
N PRO A 24 -1.78 -11.19 0.58
CA PRO A 24 -2.36 -12.37 -0.08
C PRO A 24 -2.84 -13.43 0.91
N SER A 25 -2.01 -13.81 1.88
CA SER A 25 -2.41 -14.86 2.83
C SER A 25 -3.42 -14.39 3.87
N CYS A 26 -3.59 -13.08 4.08
CA CYS A 26 -4.77 -12.54 4.78
C CYS A 26 -6.06 -12.85 4.01
N PHE A 27 -6.11 -12.63 2.68
CA PHE A 27 -7.27 -12.97 1.87
C PHE A 27 -7.55 -14.48 1.83
N GLU A 28 -6.51 -15.29 1.63
CA GLU A 28 -6.58 -16.76 1.61
C GLU A 28 -7.19 -17.28 2.93
N LYS A 29 -6.74 -16.75 4.08
CA LYS A 29 -7.24 -17.13 5.40
C LYS A 29 -8.73 -16.84 5.60
N HIS A 30 -9.28 -15.85 4.90
CA HIS A 30 -10.70 -15.48 4.94
C HIS A 30 -11.51 -16.08 3.79
N GLY A 31 -10.97 -17.07 3.07
CA GLY A 31 -11.68 -17.79 2.00
C GLY A 31 -11.89 -17.00 0.72
N ASN A 32 -11.18 -15.87 0.54
CA ASN A 32 -11.27 -15.07 -0.69
C ASN A 32 -10.36 -15.68 -1.75
N MET A 33 -10.94 -16.03 -2.90
CA MET A 33 -10.15 -16.50 -4.05
C MET A 33 -9.53 -15.31 -4.78
N ILE A 34 -8.19 -15.27 -4.80
CA ILE A 34 -7.42 -14.26 -5.52
C ILE A 34 -6.53 -14.96 -6.54
N SER A 35 -6.48 -14.41 -7.76
CA SER A 35 -5.74 -14.98 -8.89
C SER A 35 -4.22 -14.82 -8.77
N SER A 36 -3.73 -13.79 -8.10
CA SER A 36 -2.30 -13.55 -7.88
C SER A 36 -2.01 -12.66 -6.66
N ASP A 37 -0.79 -12.68 -6.15
CA ASP A 37 -0.39 -11.83 -5.01
C ASP A 37 -0.53 -10.33 -5.36
N SER A 38 -0.24 -9.94 -6.59
CA SER A 38 -0.47 -8.58 -7.07
C SER A 38 -1.96 -8.20 -7.13
N ASP A 39 -2.85 -9.14 -7.46
CA ASP A 39 -4.30 -8.90 -7.43
C ASP A 39 -4.82 -8.71 -6.00
N ALA A 40 -4.19 -9.37 -5.02
CA ALA A 40 -4.49 -9.18 -3.60
C ALA A 40 -4.17 -7.74 -3.17
N ILE A 41 -3.01 -7.25 -3.57
CA ILE A 41 -2.59 -5.87 -3.30
C ILE A 41 -3.60 -4.89 -3.93
N ILE A 42 -3.94 -5.06 -5.21
CA ILE A 42 -4.92 -4.21 -5.90
C ILE A 42 -6.30 -4.25 -5.25
N SER A 43 -6.73 -5.42 -4.78
CA SER A 43 -8.00 -5.58 -4.08
C SER A 43 -8.01 -4.85 -2.75
N ALA A 44 -6.91 -4.92 -1.99
CA ALA A 44 -6.75 -4.23 -0.71
C ALA A 44 -6.70 -2.70 -0.86
N ILE A 45 -5.92 -2.17 -1.81
CA ILE A 45 -5.78 -0.72 -2.00
C ILE A 45 -7.00 -0.06 -2.62
N ASN A 46 -7.89 -0.81 -3.26
CA ASN A 46 -9.14 -0.31 -3.84
C ASN A 46 -10.36 -0.59 -2.96
N GLY A 47 -10.21 -1.32 -1.86
CA GLY A 47 -11.31 -1.69 -0.96
C GLY A 47 -12.36 -2.61 -1.59
N LYS A 48 -12.00 -3.38 -2.63
CA LYS A 48 -12.94 -4.26 -3.35
C LYS A 48 -13.34 -5.48 -2.52
N ILE A 49 -12.45 -5.95 -1.65
CA ILE A 49 -12.65 -7.13 -0.82
C ILE A 49 -12.26 -6.76 0.61
N SER A 50 -13.22 -6.87 1.53
CA SER A 50 -12.98 -6.71 2.97
C SER A 50 -12.75 -8.08 3.57
N THR A 51 -11.67 -8.25 4.33
CA THR A 51 -11.46 -9.46 5.15
C THR A 51 -12.15 -9.37 6.52
N LYS A 52 -12.74 -8.22 6.84
CA LYS A 52 -13.50 -8.00 8.08
C LYS A 52 -14.95 -8.48 7.91
N THR A 53 -15.49 -9.12 8.94
CA THR A 53 -16.89 -9.57 9.01
C THR A 53 -17.84 -8.38 9.15
N GLU A 54 -19.15 -8.59 8.96
CA GLU A 54 -20.16 -7.51 9.08
C GLU A 54 -20.18 -6.85 10.46
N ASP A 55 -19.73 -7.57 11.49
CA ASP A 55 -19.66 -7.09 12.89
C ASP A 55 -18.39 -6.26 13.18
N GLU A 56 -17.43 -6.20 12.26
CA GLU A 56 -16.22 -5.40 12.42
C GLU A 56 -16.26 -4.14 11.55
N PRO A 57 -15.87 -2.96 12.08
CA PRO A 57 -15.84 -1.74 11.28
C PRO A 57 -14.91 -1.92 10.07
N ARG A 58 -15.45 -1.68 8.87
CA ARG A 58 -14.77 -1.87 7.57
C ARG A 58 -13.35 -1.30 7.59
N GLY A 59 -12.42 -2.05 7.03
CA GLY A 59 -11.00 -1.66 6.96
C GLY A 59 -10.75 -0.67 5.83
N PHE A 60 -10.88 0.63 6.08
CA PHE A 60 -10.54 1.67 5.10
C PHE A 60 -9.08 2.16 5.18
N GLY A 61 -8.32 1.69 6.17
CA GLY A 61 -7.00 2.25 6.50
C GLY A 61 -6.05 2.33 5.32
N LEU A 62 -5.85 1.22 4.59
CA LEU A 62 -4.94 1.20 3.44
C LEU A 62 -5.49 2.01 2.25
N LEU A 63 -6.76 1.82 1.88
CA LEU A 63 -7.42 2.56 0.79
C LEU A 63 -7.31 4.08 0.98
N SER A 64 -7.76 4.59 2.13
CA SER A 64 -7.76 6.02 2.43
C SER A 64 -6.34 6.58 2.53
N SER A 65 -5.40 5.80 3.08
CA SER A 65 -3.99 6.19 3.13
C SER A 65 -3.39 6.32 1.73
N VAL A 66 -3.63 5.34 0.84
CA VAL A 66 -3.17 5.40 -0.56
C VAL A 66 -3.77 6.60 -1.28
N LYS A 67 -5.08 6.86 -1.12
CA LYS A 67 -5.74 8.06 -1.68
C LYS A 67 -5.07 9.34 -1.20
N LEU A 68 -4.85 9.49 0.12
CA LEU A 68 -4.20 10.66 0.72
C LEU A 68 -2.77 10.85 0.20
N TYR A 69 -1.96 9.79 0.18
CA TYR A 69 -0.56 9.89 -0.21
C TYR A 69 -0.41 10.22 -1.70
N ILE A 70 -1.13 9.53 -2.56
CA ILE A 70 -1.02 9.71 -4.01
C ILE A 70 -1.70 11.01 -4.45
N ASN A 71 -2.94 11.24 -4.04
CA ASN A 71 -3.74 12.36 -4.56
C ASN A 71 -3.52 13.65 -3.74
N GLY A 72 -3.49 13.55 -2.42
CA GLY A 72 -3.29 14.71 -1.54
C GLY A 72 -1.84 15.20 -1.56
N ILE A 73 -0.90 14.32 -1.22
CA ILE A 73 0.51 14.68 -1.01
C ILE A 73 1.34 14.66 -2.31
N GLY A 74 0.87 13.95 -3.35
CA GLY A 74 1.65 13.75 -4.58
C GLY A 74 2.84 12.81 -4.37
N ALA A 75 2.68 11.82 -3.48
CA ALA A 75 3.69 10.83 -3.18
C ALA A 75 3.75 9.72 -4.22
N ARG A 76 4.79 8.90 -4.11
CA ARG A 76 4.96 7.63 -4.83
C ARG A 76 4.97 6.49 -3.82
N LEU A 77 4.28 5.41 -4.14
CA LEU A 77 4.11 4.24 -3.30
C LEU A 77 4.78 3.04 -3.98
N LEU A 78 5.59 2.31 -3.22
CA LEU A 78 5.96 0.94 -3.52
C LEU A 78 5.36 0.05 -2.44
N LEU A 79 4.54 -0.92 -2.83
CA LEU A 79 3.96 -1.91 -1.94
C LEU A 79 4.33 -3.29 -2.46
N VAL A 80 4.97 -4.09 -1.60
CA VAL A 80 5.36 -5.46 -1.88
C VAL A 80 4.78 -6.36 -0.81
N SER A 81 4.13 -7.45 -1.20
CA SER A 81 3.61 -8.44 -0.26
C SER A 81 3.68 -9.82 -0.90
N ARG A 82 4.44 -10.73 -0.28
CA ARG A 82 4.91 -11.97 -0.94
C ARG A 82 5.55 -11.68 -2.30
N ASN A 83 4.98 -12.18 -3.38
CA ASN A 83 5.49 -12.02 -4.74
C ASN A 83 4.87 -10.82 -5.45
N GLY A 84 3.80 -10.25 -4.90
CA GLY A 84 3.07 -9.14 -5.53
C GLY A 84 3.80 -7.83 -5.32
N VAL A 85 3.86 -7.02 -6.38
CA VAL A 85 4.42 -5.67 -6.37
C VAL A 85 3.45 -4.69 -6.99
N LEU A 86 3.25 -3.57 -6.30
CA LEU A 86 2.59 -2.38 -6.79
C LEU A 86 3.57 -1.20 -6.68
N TYR A 87 3.81 -0.53 -7.80
CA TYR A 87 4.38 0.82 -7.80
C TYR A 87 3.33 1.80 -8.33
N LYS A 88 2.97 2.79 -7.53
CA LYS A 88 1.90 3.74 -7.85
C LYS A 88 2.34 5.18 -7.60
N ASN A 89 2.05 6.06 -8.55
CA ASN A 89 2.07 7.49 -8.38
C ASN A 89 0.75 8.08 -8.95
N ARG A 90 0.66 9.40 -9.13
CA ARG A 90 -0.55 10.04 -9.67
C ARG A 90 -0.82 9.67 -11.13
N ASP A 91 0.24 9.50 -11.91
CA ASP A 91 0.20 9.37 -13.36
C ASP A 91 0.40 7.90 -13.81
N ASP A 92 1.10 7.09 -13.01
CA ASP A 92 1.44 5.70 -13.33
C ASP A 92 1.00 4.72 -12.25
N GLU A 93 0.58 3.54 -12.70
CA GLU A 93 0.37 2.35 -11.88
C GLU A 93 1.03 1.14 -12.56
N ASN A 94 1.99 0.51 -11.89
CA ASN A 94 2.69 -0.67 -12.36
C ASN A 94 2.47 -1.82 -11.38
N VAL A 95 2.00 -2.95 -11.90
CA VAL A 95 1.58 -4.11 -11.11
C VAL A 95 2.19 -5.35 -11.73
N TYR A 96 2.90 -6.14 -10.93
CA TYR A 96 3.52 -7.37 -11.40
C TYR A 96 3.84 -8.32 -10.24
N ASN A 97 4.20 -9.56 -10.55
CA ASN A 97 4.74 -10.52 -9.59
C ASN A 97 6.24 -10.74 -9.84
N THR A 98 7.05 -10.85 -8.79
CA THR A 98 8.53 -11.00 -8.88
C THR A 98 9.01 -12.40 -9.24
N GLY A 99 8.10 -13.38 -9.32
CA GLY A 99 8.40 -14.81 -9.44
C GLY A 99 8.80 -15.45 -8.10
N GLU A 100 8.68 -16.78 -7.98
CA GLU A 100 8.79 -17.49 -6.69
C GLU A 100 10.15 -17.34 -5.99
N ALA A 101 11.23 -17.11 -6.74
CA ALA A 101 12.57 -16.99 -6.17
C ALA A 101 12.81 -15.69 -5.37
N ASN A 102 11.93 -14.69 -5.49
CA ASN A 102 12.10 -13.35 -4.92
C ASN A 102 10.95 -12.97 -3.99
N GLN A 103 10.44 -13.93 -3.21
CA GLN A 103 9.33 -13.73 -2.30
C GLN A 103 9.73 -12.97 -1.05
N LEU A 104 8.98 -11.92 -0.72
CA LEU A 104 9.09 -11.25 0.56
C LEU A 104 8.32 -12.04 1.65
N ILE A 105 8.95 -12.28 2.80
CA ILE A 105 8.22 -12.71 4.01
C ILE A 105 7.54 -11.46 4.59
N GLY A 106 6.21 -11.41 4.56
CA GLY A 106 5.40 -10.30 5.07
C GLY A 106 5.09 -9.21 4.06
N THR A 107 5.10 -7.95 4.50
CA THR A 107 4.71 -6.79 3.67
C THR A 107 5.69 -5.64 3.82
N LEU A 108 6.06 -5.04 2.69
CA LEU A 108 6.81 -3.80 2.60
C LEU A 108 5.92 -2.70 2.01
N ILE A 109 5.89 -1.55 2.66
CA ILE A 109 5.27 -0.32 2.17
C ILE A 109 6.35 0.76 2.22
N SER A 110 6.70 1.32 1.06
CA SER A 110 7.59 2.47 0.96
C SER A 110 6.86 3.65 0.30
N ILE A 111 6.87 4.79 0.99
CA ILE A 111 6.22 6.02 0.57
C ILE A 111 7.30 7.07 0.36
N ARG A 112 7.42 7.57 -0.85
CA ARG A 112 8.28 8.68 -1.21
C ARG A 112 7.44 9.93 -1.43
N ALA A 113 7.51 10.87 -0.50
CA ALA A 113 6.79 12.14 -0.57
C ALA A 113 7.72 13.30 -0.97
N PRO A 114 7.20 14.34 -1.66
CA PRO A 114 7.96 15.57 -1.90
C PRO A 114 8.46 16.18 -0.58
N TYR A 115 9.61 16.87 -0.62
CA TYR A 115 10.15 17.60 0.52
C TYR A 115 10.42 19.07 0.16
N PRO A 116 9.91 20.06 0.95
CA PRO A 116 9.02 19.89 2.11
C PRO A 116 7.68 19.21 1.76
N VAL A 117 7.13 18.45 2.70
CA VAL A 117 5.85 17.75 2.50
C VAL A 117 4.72 18.79 2.45
N PRO A 118 3.86 18.78 1.42
CA PRO A 118 2.70 19.66 1.34
C PRO A 118 1.77 19.50 2.56
N GLN A 119 1.23 20.62 3.04
CA GLN A 119 0.13 20.59 4.00
C GLN A 119 -1.15 20.18 3.27
N VAL A 120 -1.86 19.20 3.83
CA VAL A 120 -3.10 18.66 3.27
C VAL A 120 -4.13 18.50 4.38
N ASN A 121 -5.40 18.71 4.06
CA ASN A 121 -6.48 18.39 4.96
C ASN A 121 -6.82 16.90 4.83
N ILE A 122 -6.50 16.10 5.84
CA ILE A 122 -6.71 14.64 5.78
C ILE A 122 -8.20 14.26 5.66
N TYR A 123 -9.11 15.12 6.12
CA TYR A 123 -10.56 14.90 6.04
C TYR A 123 -11.08 14.92 4.60
N ASP A 124 -10.36 15.55 3.67
CA ASP A 124 -10.73 15.55 2.25
C ASP A 124 -10.44 14.20 1.56
N HIS A 125 -9.76 13.28 2.28
CA HIS A 125 -9.20 12.06 1.70
C HIS A 125 -9.53 10.77 2.47
N ILE A 126 -10.19 10.89 3.62
CA ILE A 126 -10.72 9.74 4.35
C ILE A 126 -12.22 9.66 4.11
N ASP A 127 -12.70 8.51 3.64
CA ASP A 127 -14.13 8.24 3.58
C ASP A 127 -14.64 8.06 5.02
N GLY A 128 -15.63 8.86 5.42
CA GLY A 128 -16.27 8.80 6.74
C GLY A 128 -17.28 7.67 6.86
#